data_AF-A9KSF9-F1
#
_entry.id   AF-A9KSF9-F1
#
_cell.length_a   1.000
_cell.length_b   1.000
_cell.length_c   1.000
_cell.angle_alpha   90.00
_cell.angle_beta   90.00
_cell.angle_gamma   90.00
#
_symmetry.space_group_name_H-M   'P 1'
#
loop_
_entity.id
_entity.type
_entity.pdbx_description
1 polymer ?
#
loop_
_entity_poly.entity_id
_entity_poly.type
_entity_poly.pdbx_seq_one_letter_code
_entity_poly.pdbx_strand_id
1 'polypeptide(L)'
;MELNHNNVKKIMLIITFTVLLYVGIQHFDVILMTFKYILGILTPFILGGCIAFILNVPLCLFEDKLFRKGKTKNRFVNKIRRPVSILLSIILVASIIFTVTFLIIPELGSTFGDLADTITVFVQDAQKWVEIKSADLLIQYPEIGNSFKEFSKDWANLSAGLVSILKGLVYGVLGSAFSIILNIISGLTTFFIGFVFAVYILGNKEKLSEQGKKLCYSFLSLKRADRTIMVLQLAHRTFSNFLSGQCIEAVILGSMFYITLSVLRFPYALLIGVLISFTALIPIVGGIIGSIIGTFLIFMVNPVQALWFIVIFNVLQQIEGNLIYPRVVGGSVGLPSIWVLFAVTIGGSLMGILGMLIFIPLTSVVYTLLRENVKVRLNQRQIPEEKYLYPPNNSQVPKSETLEHGEKNWTARRFSKTDVLSVEGNSNKTGKEKLNKSIKDESRKDESRNDESRNDESKNDEVRTKELRDNKVRNNKVSKEEIRKVEVKEDVNSDKKNLMKSNNHSNVGSITKELPRQKETHTMEKKNYGQLERISKDEK
;
A
#
# COMPACT_ATOMS: atom_id res chain seq x y z
N MET A 1 66.18 -5.60 9.12
CA MET A 1 65.20 -4.50 9.14
C MET A 1 65.84 -3.34 9.87
N GLU A 2 66.02 -2.19 9.22
CA GLU A 2 66.49 -0.99 9.92
C GLU A 2 65.42 -0.54 10.93
N LEU A 3 65.77 -0.61 12.21
CA LEU A 3 64.94 -0.16 13.32
C LEU A 3 64.95 1.37 13.40
N ASN A 4 64.36 2.01 12.39
CA ASN A 4 64.08 3.44 12.40
C ASN A 4 62.93 3.73 13.39
N HIS A 5 62.99 4.84 14.13
CA HIS A 5 61.99 5.26 15.12
C HIS A 5 60.54 5.20 14.58
N ASN A 6 60.34 5.55 13.30
CA ASN A 6 59.02 5.46 12.66
C ASN A 6 58.55 4.03 12.41
N ASN A 7 59.46 3.10 12.11
CA ASN A 7 59.15 1.69 11.94
C ASN A 7 58.82 1.04 13.29
N VAL A 8 59.56 1.39 14.34
CA VAL A 8 59.29 0.93 15.72
C VAL A 8 57.91 1.40 16.19
N LYS A 9 57.51 2.65 15.95
CA LYS A 9 56.15 3.14 16.27
C LYS A 9 55.05 2.38 15.53
N LYS A 10 55.25 2.09 14.23
CA LYS A 10 54.28 1.31 13.44
C LYS A 10 54.16 -0.13 13.96
N ILE A 11 55.29 -0.77 14.25
CA ILE A 11 55.32 -2.14 14.79
C ILE A 11 54.64 -2.18 16.17
N MET A 12 54.94 -1.22 17.04
CA MET A 12 54.30 -1.10 18.36
C MET A 12 52.78 -0.89 18.25
N LEU A 13 52.32 -0.03 17.33
CA LEU A 13 50.90 0.21 17.10
C LEU A 13 50.19 -1.05 16.58
N ILE A 14 50.82 -1.79 15.66
CA ILE A 14 50.30 -3.06 15.15
C ILE A 14 50.22 -4.10 16.28
N ILE A 15 51.26 -4.22 17.11
CA ILE A 15 51.26 -5.16 18.24
C ILE A 15 50.16 -4.78 19.24
N THR A 16 50.06 -3.51 19.64
CA THR A 16 49.02 -3.03 20.55
C THR A 16 47.62 -3.25 19.98
N PHE A 17 47.41 -2.98 18.69
CA PHE A 17 46.14 -3.25 18.02
C PHE A 17 45.81 -4.75 17.99
N THR A 18 46.80 -5.60 17.72
CA THR A 18 46.63 -7.06 17.66
C THR A 18 46.30 -7.63 19.04
N VAL A 19 46.98 -7.18 20.09
CA VAL A 19 46.70 -7.58 21.49
C VAL A 19 45.31 -7.11 21.90
N LEU A 20 44.93 -5.87 21.60
CA LEU A 20 43.61 -5.33 21.91
C LEU A 20 42.50 -6.08 21.16
N LEU A 21 42.73 -6.43 19.90
CA LEU A 21 41.80 -7.21 19.08
C LEU A 21 41.68 -8.64 19.61
N TYR A 22 42.78 -9.28 20.01
CA TYR A 22 42.78 -10.61 20.63
C TYR A 22 42.01 -10.63 21.95
N VAL A 23 42.27 -9.67 22.85
CA VAL A 23 41.54 -9.51 24.12
C VAL A 23 40.06 -9.23 23.86
N GLY A 24 39.74 -8.42 22.85
CA GLY A 24 38.36 -8.14 22.46
C GLY A 24 37.61 -9.37 21.94
N ILE A 25 38.28 -10.23 21.17
CA ILE A 25 37.69 -11.50 20.71
C ILE A 25 37.52 -12.49 21.88
N GLN A 26 38.49 -12.58 22.79
CA GLN A 26 38.41 -13.44 23.97
C GLN A 26 37.28 -13.03 24.93
N HIS A 27 37.01 -11.72 25.06
CA HIS A 27 35.92 -11.19 25.87
C HIS A 27 34.73 -10.69 25.04
N PHE A 28 34.46 -11.37 23.91
CA PHE A 28 33.37 -10.98 23.02
C PHE A 28 32.01 -10.94 23.73
N ASP A 29 31.78 -11.84 24.70
CA ASP A 29 30.55 -11.85 25.51
C ASP A 29 30.37 -10.58 26.35
N VAL A 30 31.44 -10.08 26.97
CA VAL A 30 31.41 -8.86 27.78
C VAL A 30 31.17 -7.63 26.91
N ILE A 31 31.78 -7.58 25.72
CA ILE A 31 31.55 -6.52 24.74
C ILE A 31 30.08 -6.56 24.27
N LEU A 32 29.56 -7.75 23.95
CA LEU A 32 28.16 -7.92 23.57
C LEU A 32 27.19 -7.53 24.69
N MET A 33 27.46 -7.91 25.94
CA MET A 33 26.62 -7.52 27.08
C MET A 33 26.63 -6.02 27.30
N THR A 34 27.80 -5.40 27.25
CA THR A 34 27.95 -3.94 27.39
C THR A 34 27.22 -3.22 26.25
N PHE A 35 27.36 -3.71 25.02
CA PHE A 35 26.64 -3.18 23.87
C PHE A 35 25.12 -3.33 24.01
N LYS A 36 24.62 -4.51 24.42
CA LYS A 36 23.19 -4.74 24.69
C LYS A 36 22.67 -3.84 25.82
N TYR A 37 23.46 -3.61 26.86
CA TYR A 37 23.09 -2.71 27.97
C TYR A 37 22.96 -1.26 27.49
N ILE A 38 23.93 -0.76 26.73
CA ILE A 38 23.87 0.57 26.11
C ILE A 38 22.64 0.68 25.19
N LEU A 39 22.40 -0.34 24.36
CA LEU A 39 21.24 -0.37 23.46
C LEU A 39 19.92 -0.42 24.24
N GLY A 40 19.88 -1.10 25.39
CA GLY A 40 18.76 -1.10 26.33
C GLY A 40 18.45 0.30 26.87
N ILE A 41 19.48 1.05 27.27
CA ILE A 41 19.33 2.46 27.73
C ILE A 41 18.82 3.36 26.60
N LEU A 42 19.27 3.13 25.36
CA LEU A 42 18.83 3.91 24.18
C LEU A 42 17.43 3.51 23.68
N THR A 43 16.92 2.34 24.09
CA THR A 43 15.65 1.78 23.60
C THR A 43 14.47 2.74 23.71
N PRO A 44 14.18 3.43 24.85
CA PRO A 44 13.07 4.39 24.92
C PRO A 44 13.24 5.55 23.93
N PHE A 45 14.47 6.01 23.66
CA PHE A 45 14.72 7.09 22.71
C PHE A 45 14.52 6.65 21.26
N ILE A 46 14.98 5.44 20.92
CA ILE A 46 14.74 4.81 19.60
C ILE A 46 13.23 4.60 19.39
N LEU A 47 12.55 4.04 20.40
CA LEU A 47 11.10 3.84 20.40
C LEU A 47 10.37 5.18 20.20
N GLY A 48 10.79 6.23 20.91
CA GLY A 48 10.25 7.57 20.74
C GLY A 48 10.47 8.15 19.35
N GLY A 49 11.63 7.91 18.75
CA GLY A 49 11.89 8.24 17.34
C GLY A 49 10.94 7.54 16.38
N CYS A 50 10.69 6.23 16.60
CA CYS A 50 9.72 5.46 15.80
C CYS A 50 8.29 5.97 15.97
N ILE A 51 7.84 6.22 17.20
CA ILE A 51 6.51 6.77 17.49
C ILE A 51 6.37 8.15 16.85
N ALA A 52 7.38 9.00 16.98
CA ALA A 52 7.42 10.31 16.35
C ALA A 52 7.26 10.19 14.83
N PHE A 53 7.99 9.26 14.21
CA PHE A 53 7.90 9.03 12.78
C PHE A 53 6.49 8.64 12.34
N ILE A 54 5.82 7.75 13.09
CA ILE A 54 4.45 7.34 12.81
C ILE A 54 3.46 8.49 13.01
N LEU A 55 3.54 9.20 14.13
CA LEU A 55 2.69 10.35 14.43
C LEU A 55 2.88 11.51 13.45
N ASN A 56 4.06 11.61 12.80
CA ASN A 56 4.31 12.64 11.80
C ASN A 56 3.38 12.52 10.57
N VAL A 57 2.85 11.32 10.27
CA VAL A 57 1.91 11.12 9.14
C VAL A 57 0.59 11.87 9.37
N PRO A 58 -0.21 11.59 10.42
CA PRO A 58 -1.41 12.36 10.71
C PRO A 58 -1.10 13.82 11.05
N LEU A 59 0.05 14.11 11.67
CA LEU A 59 0.48 15.48 11.97
C LEU A 59 0.56 16.34 10.71
N CYS A 60 1.22 15.85 9.67
CA CYS A 60 1.35 16.59 8.41
C CYS A 60 -0.04 16.82 7.77
N LEU A 61 -0.92 15.81 7.81
CA LEU A 61 -2.29 15.94 7.31
C LEU A 61 -3.07 17.06 8.04
N PHE A 62 -2.98 17.12 9.36
CA PHE A 62 -3.64 18.16 10.15
C PHE A 62 -2.98 19.53 9.97
N GLU A 63 -1.65 19.60 9.93
CA GLU A 63 -0.92 20.83 9.66
C GLU A 63 -1.30 21.44 8.30
N ASP A 64 -1.52 20.61 7.28
CA ASP A 64 -1.81 21.07 5.92
C ASP A 64 -3.31 21.33 5.70
N LYS A 65 -4.22 20.46 6.17
CA LYS A 65 -5.68 20.66 6.03
C LYS A 65 -6.23 21.75 6.95
N LEU A 66 -5.86 21.75 8.23
CA LEU A 66 -6.48 22.64 9.23
C LEU A 66 -5.88 24.05 9.21
N PHE A 67 -4.57 24.15 8.97
CA PHE A 67 -3.83 25.41 9.10
C PHE A 67 -3.20 25.91 7.79
N ARG A 68 -3.60 25.33 6.64
CA ARG A 68 -3.27 25.71 5.26
C ARG A 68 -1.92 26.44 5.15
N LYS A 69 -0.85 25.64 5.19
CA LYS A 69 0.56 26.05 5.32
C LYS A 69 0.85 27.40 4.64
N GLY A 70 1.13 28.43 5.45
CA GLY A 70 1.63 29.72 4.98
C GLY A 70 0.58 30.79 4.61
N LYS A 71 -0.73 30.54 4.78
CA LYS A 71 -1.77 31.56 4.47
C LYS A 71 -2.34 32.32 5.67
N THR A 72 -2.05 31.91 6.91
CA THR A 72 -2.52 32.61 8.10
C THR A 72 -1.54 33.68 8.55
N LYS A 73 -1.94 34.95 8.36
CA LYS A 73 -1.18 36.16 8.79
C LYS A 73 -1.16 36.34 10.31
N ASN A 74 -2.02 35.63 11.05
CA ASN A 74 -2.15 35.72 12.50
C ASN A 74 -0.98 35.04 13.25
N ARG A 75 -0.23 35.82 14.03
CA ARG A 75 0.95 35.38 14.79
C ARG A 75 0.59 34.31 15.84
N PHE A 76 -0.60 34.40 16.45
CA PHE A 76 -1.08 33.43 17.44
C PHE A 76 -1.34 32.05 16.82
N VAL A 77 -2.02 32.00 15.67
CA VAL A 77 -2.34 30.76 14.94
C VAL A 77 -1.07 29.99 14.58
N ASN A 78 -0.02 30.69 14.13
CA ASN A 78 1.25 30.05 13.79
C ASN A 78 1.99 29.48 15.02
N LYS A 79 1.76 30.02 16.22
CA LYS A 79 2.36 29.52 17.48
C LYS A 79 1.63 28.27 18.00
N ILE A 80 0.30 28.24 17.92
CA ILE A 80 -0.51 27.11 18.41
C ILE A 80 -0.67 25.97 17.39
N ARG A 81 -0.42 26.22 16.11
CA ARG A 81 -0.58 25.24 15.02
C ARG A 81 0.08 23.89 15.32
N ARG A 82 1.33 23.91 15.77
CA ARG A 82 2.11 22.69 16.05
C ARG A 82 1.57 21.90 17.24
N PRO A 83 1.45 22.47 18.46
CA PRO A 83 0.93 21.71 19.59
C PRO A 83 -0.49 21.19 19.36
N VAL A 84 -1.36 21.96 18.68
CA VAL A 84 -2.72 21.50 18.33
C VAL A 84 -2.67 20.32 17.35
N SER A 85 -1.82 20.39 16.31
CA SER A 85 -1.71 19.30 15.34
C SER A 85 -1.11 18.03 15.98
N ILE A 86 -0.17 18.17 16.92
CA ILE A 86 0.40 17.04 17.67
C ILE A 86 -0.68 16.39 18.54
N LEU A 87 -1.42 17.19 19.32
CA LEU A 87 -2.52 16.68 20.16
C LEU A 87 -3.58 15.97 19.32
N LEU A 88 -4.00 16.56 18.20
CA LEU A 88 -5.00 15.96 17.32
C LEU A 88 -4.49 14.64 16.70
N SER A 89 -3.21 14.56 16.37
CA SER A 89 -2.56 13.33 15.89
C SER A 89 -2.54 12.23 16.94
N ILE A 90 -2.20 12.59 18.19
CA ILE A 90 -2.20 11.65 19.33
C ILE A 90 -3.62 11.15 19.58
N ILE A 91 -4.61 12.05 19.64
CA ILE A 91 -6.02 11.69 19.84
C ILE A 91 -6.52 10.78 18.73
N LEU A 92 -6.17 11.07 17.46
CA LEU A 92 -6.56 10.23 16.33
C LEU A 92 -6.00 8.81 16.48
N VAL A 93 -4.69 8.67 16.71
CA VAL A 93 -4.06 7.35 16.81
C VAL A 93 -4.56 6.59 18.05
N ALA A 94 -4.69 7.27 19.19
CA ALA A 94 -5.24 6.68 20.41
C ALA A 94 -6.70 6.23 20.20
N SER A 95 -7.52 7.04 19.50
CA SER A 95 -8.90 6.67 19.16
C SER A 95 -8.95 5.45 18.26
N ILE A 96 -8.09 5.35 17.25
CA ILE A 96 -8.04 4.17 16.37
C ILE A 96 -7.69 2.92 17.19
N ILE A 97 -6.65 2.99 18.01
CA ILE A 97 -6.22 1.86 18.87
C ILE A 97 -7.34 1.47 19.84
N PHE A 98 -7.98 2.46 20.47
CA PHE A 98 -9.10 2.23 21.39
C PHE A 98 -10.28 1.56 20.68
N THR A 99 -10.71 2.08 19.52
CA THR A 99 -11.81 1.48 18.74
C THR A 99 -11.47 0.05 18.32
N VAL A 100 -10.27 -0.20 17.79
CA VAL A 100 -9.84 -1.54 17.38
C VAL A 100 -9.84 -2.51 18.57
N THR A 101 -9.25 -2.10 19.70
CA THR A 101 -9.16 -2.94 20.91
C THR A 101 -10.55 -3.22 21.50
N PHE A 102 -11.36 -2.17 21.68
CA PHE A 102 -12.68 -2.27 22.28
C PHE A 102 -13.70 -2.98 21.37
N LEU A 103 -13.54 -2.94 20.05
CA LEU A 103 -14.45 -3.60 19.12
C LEU A 103 -14.05 -5.06 18.88
N ILE A 104 -12.76 -5.36 18.78
CA ILE A 104 -12.28 -6.71 18.42
C ILE A 104 -12.25 -7.63 19.63
N ILE A 105 -11.72 -7.20 20.78
CA ILE A 105 -11.54 -8.07 21.95
C ILE A 105 -12.87 -8.68 22.45
N PRO A 106 -13.94 -7.90 22.69
CA PRO A 106 -15.18 -8.48 23.20
C PRO A 106 -15.84 -9.37 22.16
N GLU A 107 -15.80 -9.02 20.86
CA GLU A 107 -16.42 -9.87 19.83
C GLU A 107 -15.67 -11.19 19.66
N LEU A 108 -14.33 -11.16 19.69
CA LEU A 108 -13.56 -12.40 19.70
C LEU A 108 -13.91 -13.22 20.95
N GLY A 109 -13.99 -12.57 22.12
CA GLY A 109 -14.36 -13.22 23.38
C GLY A 109 -15.72 -13.91 23.33
N SER A 110 -16.75 -13.23 22.82
CA SER A 110 -18.09 -13.81 22.66
C SER A 110 -18.09 -14.93 21.63
N THR A 111 -17.46 -14.73 20.46
CA THR A 111 -17.42 -15.77 19.41
C THR A 111 -16.70 -17.03 19.89
N PHE A 112 -15.63 -16.89 20.66
CA PHE A 112 -14.93 -18.04 21.26
C PHE A 112 -15.75 -18.72 22.37
N GLY A 113 -16.50 -17.95 23.15
CA GLY A 113 -17.46 -18.48 24.14
C GLY A 113 -18.57 -19.28 23.46
N ASP A 114 -19.23 -18.68 22.47
CA ASP A 114 -20.31 -19.29 21.69
C ASP A 114 -19.83 -20.55 20.96
N LEU A 115 -18.58 -20.56 20.47
CA LEU A 115 -17.97 -21.76 19.88
C LEU A 115 -17.82 -22.88 20.91
N ALA A 116 -17.29 -22.56 22.10
CA ALA A 116 -17.09 -23.55 23.15
C ALA A 116 -18.43 -24.17 23.57
N ASP A 117 -19.48 -23.35 23.65
CA ASP A 117 -20.84 -23.80 23.97
C ASP A 117 -21.45 -24.60 22.81
N THR A 118 -21.34 -24.14 21.57
CA THR A 118 -21.86 -24.83 20.37
C THR A 118 -21.22 -26.19 20.18
N ILE A 119 -19.89 -26.29 20.35
CA ILE A 119 -19.20 -27.59 20.27
C ILE A 119 -19.62 -28.48 21.43
N THR A 120 -19.76 -27.95 22.64
CA THR A 120 -20.23 -28.74 23.79
C THR A 120 -21.62 -29.31 23.51
N VAL A 121 -22.55 -28.50 22.97
CA VAL A 121 -23.89 -28.95 22.58
C VAL A 121 -23.84 -29.98 21.45
N PHE A 122 -23.06 -29.73 20.39
CA PHE A 122 -22.90 -30.68 19.29
C PHE A 122 -22.37 -32.04 19.76
N VAL A 123 -21.41 -32.03 20.69
CA VAL A 123 -20.86 -33.25 21.28
C VAL A 123 -21.91 -33.98 22.11
N GLN A 124 -22.68 -33.26 22.92
CA GLN A 124 -23.77 -33.85 23.71
C GLN A 124 -24.87 -34.45 22.83
N ASP A 125 -25.25 -33.76 21.75
CA ASP A 125 -26.29 -34.25 20.84
C ASP A 125 -25.80 -35.41 19.99
N ALA A 126 -24.53 -35.39 19.56
CA ALA A 126 -23.89 -36.54 18.92
C ALA A 126 -23.84 -37.75 19.87
N GLN A 127 -23.48 -37.56 21.15
CA GLN A 127 -23.49 -38.61 22.16
C GLN A 127 -24.91 -39.18 22.37
N LYS A 128 -25.92 -38.33 22.54
CA LYS A 128 -27.33 -38.77 22.68
C LYS A 128 -27.80 -39.54 21.44
N TRP A 129 -27.49 -39.05 20.23
CA TRP A 129 -27.85 -39.73 19.00
C TRP A 129 -27.18 -41.11 18.92
N VAL A 130 -25.91 -41.21 19.30
CA VAL A 130 -25.18 -42.48 19.34
C VAL A 130 -25.73 -43.42 20.41
N GLU A 131 -26.07 -42.95 21.60
CA GLU A 131 -26.68 -43.77 22.67
C GLU A 131 -28.06 -44.29 22.26
N ILE A 132 -28.92 -43.45 21.71
CA ILE A 132 -30.26 -43.85 21.26
C ILE A 132 -30.16 -44.87 20.13
N LYS A 133 -29.27 -44.64 19.16
CA LYS A 133 -29.16 -45.52 17.98
C LYS A 133 -28.39 -46.80 18.28
N SER A 134 -27.44 -46.78 19.21
CA SER A 134 -26.76 -48.00 19.69
C SER A 134 -27.69 -48.87 20.51
N ALA A 135 -28.60 -48.30 21.31
CA ALA A 135 -29.63 -49.06 22.04
C ALA A 135 -30.59 -49.78 21.08
N ASP A 136 -31.01 -49.11 20.00
CA ASP A 136 -31.88 -49.70 18.97
C ASP A 136 -31.17 -50.79 18.13
N LEU A 137 -29.90 -50.55 17.78
CA LEU A 137 -29.07 -51.50 17.02
C LEU A 137 -28.62 -52.71 17.85
N LEU A 138 -28.43 -52.58 19.16
CA LEU A 138 -28.08 -53.68 20.07
C LEU A 138 -29.19 -54.74 20.18
N ILE A 139 -30.46 -54.34 20.02
CA ILE A 139 -31.61 -55.25 20.03
C ILE A 139 -31.70 -56.02 18.70
N GLN A 140 -31.28 -55.40 17.59
CA GLN A 140 -31.40 -55.98 16.25
C GLN A 140 -30.14 -56.77 15.81
N TYR A 141 -28.94 -56.39 16.24
CA TYR A 141 -27.66 -57.05 15.94
C TYR A 141 -26.63 -56.89 17.10
N PRO A 142 -26.52 -57.86 18.02
CA PRO A 142 -25.69 -57.74 19.23
C PRO A 142 -24.17 -57.63 18.96
N GLU A 143 -23.67 -58.18 17.86
CA GLU A 143 -22.25 -58.09 17.45
C GLU A 143 -21.85 -56.67 17.02
N ILE A 144 -22.74 -55.96 16.29
CA ILE A 144 -22.47 -54.62 15.77
C ILE A 144 -22.57 -53.57 16.89
N GLY A 145 -23.48 -53.78 17.84
CA GLY A 145 -23.70 -52.86 18.95
C GLY A 145 -22.50 -52.74 19.90
N ASN A 146 -21.71 -53.82 20.08
CA ASN A 146 -20.50 -53.76 20.90
C ASN A 146 -19.38 -52.92 20.24
N SER A 147 -19.14 -53.07 18.93
CA SER A 147 -18.20 -52.21 18.19
C SER A 147 -18.65 -50.76 18.13
N PHE A 148 -19.97 -50.52 18.07
CA PHE A 148 -20.52 -49.17 18.09
C PHE A 148 -20.34 -48.49 19.45
N LYS A 149 -20.37 -49.27 20.54
CA LYS A 149 -20.15 -48.79 21.92
C LYS A 149 -18.68 -48.47 22.22
N GLU A 150 -17.74 -49.18 21.59
CA GLU A 150 -16.33 -48.80 21.60
C GLU A 150 -16.09 -47.53 20.79
N PHE A 151 -16.65 -47.44 19.57
CA PHE A 151 -16.57 -46.24 18.74
C PHE A 151 -17.18 -45.00 19.43
N SER A 152 -18.30 -45.16 20.15
CA SER A 152 -18.92 -44.06 20.90
C SER A 152 -18.02 -43.56 22.03
N LYS A 153 -17.30 -44.48 22.69
CA LYS A 153 -16.39 -44.16 23.78
C LYS A 153 -15.13 -43.45 23.26
N ASP A 154 -14.59 -43.90 22.13
CA ASP A 154 -13.48 -43.25 21.45
C ASP A 154 -13.88 -41.88 20.89
N TRP A 155 -15.09 -41.74 20.35
CA TRP A 155 -15.64 -40.47 19.89
C TRP A 155 -15.86 -39.49 21.05
N ALA A 156 -16.35 -39.95 22.20
CA ALA A 156 -16.50 -39.13 23.40
C ALA A 156 -15.14 -38.65 23.93
N ASN A 157 -14.12 -39.51 23.91
CA ASN A 157 -12.76 -39.15 24.31
C ASN A 157 -12.11 -38.16 23.32
N LEU A 158 -12.28 -38.37 22.01
CA LEU A 158 -11.76 -37.48 20.96
C LEU A 158 -12.42 -36.09 21.02
N SER A 159 -13.74 -36.05 21.21
CA SER A 159 -14.49 -34.80 21.32
C SER A 159 -14.20 -34.06 22.62
N ALA A 160 -14.06 -34.74 23.75
CA ALA A 160 -13.58 -34.15 24.99
C ALA A 160 -12.16 -33.58 24.86
N GLY A 161 -11.28 -34.28 24.13
CA GLY A 161 -9.94 -33.80 23.78
C GLY A 161 -9.97 -32.53 22.91
N LEU A 162 -10.81 -32.48 21.88
CA LEU A 162 -11.01 -31.30 21.03
C LEU A 162 -11.58 -30.10 21.81
N VAL A 163 -12.58 -30.33 22.66
CA VAL A 163 -13.14 -29.29 23.55
C VAL A 163 -12.09 -28.78 24.52
N SER A 164 -11.26 -29.67 25.08
CA SER A 164 -10.16 -29.29 25.98
C SER A 164 -9.09 -28.47 25.26
N ILE A 165 -8.72 -28.84 24.03
CA ILE A 165 -7.78 -28.08 23.20
C ILE A 165 -8.36 -26.70 22.87
N LEU A 166 -9.63 -26.62 22.48
CA LEU A 166 -10.28 -25.35 22.15
C LEU A 166 -10.42 -24.45 23.39
N LYS A 167 -10.85 -25.00 24.53
CA LYS A 167 -10.85 -24.28 25.81
C LYS A 167 -9.44 -23.84 26.19
N GLY A 168 -8.43 -24.69 26.00
CA GLY A 168 -7.02 -24.37 26.22
C GLY A 168 -6.50 -23.26 25.30
N LEU A 169 -6.95 -23.22 24.04
CA LEU A 169 -6.67 -22.11 23.11
C LEU A 169 -7.40 -20.84 23.52
N VAL A 170 -8.65 -20.91 23.98
CA VAL A 170 -9.42 -19.75 24.45
C VAL A 170 -8.82 -19.18 25.73
N TYR A 171 -8.59 -20.00 26.76
CA TYR A 171 -7.93 -19.57 28.00
C TYR A 171 -6.46 -19.23 27.78
N GLY A 172 -5.79 -19.87 26.82
CA GLY A 172 -4.42 -19.57 26.43
C GLY A 172 -4.31 -18.25 25.66
N VAL A 173 -5.24 -17.92 24.76
CA VAL A 173 -5.30 -16.65 24.03
C VAL A 173 -5.77 -15.53 24.95
N LEU A 174 -6.79 -15.75 25.78
CA LEU A 174 -7.23 -14.78 26.79
C LEU A 174 -6.16 -14.57 27.86
N GLY A 175 -5.51 -15.64 28.33
CA GLY A 175 -4.42 -15.59 29.29
C GLY A 175 -3.15 -14.97 28.72
N SER A 176 -2.85 -15.21 27.44
CA SER A 176 -1.76 -14.55 26.72
C SER A 176 -2.09 -13.10 26.40
N ALA A 177 -3.33 -12.76 26.04
CA ALA A 177 -3.79 -11.39 25.88
C ALA A 177 -3.71 -10.63 27.21
N PHE A 178 -4.10 -11.27 28.31
CA PHE A 178 -3.96 -10.72 29.65
C PHE A 178 -2.49 -10.59 30.06
N SER A 179 -1.65 -11.57 29.73
CA SER A 179 -0.20 -11.49 29.96
C SER A 179 0.46 -10.42 29.10
N ILE A 180 -0.02 -10.19 27.87
CA ILE A 180 0.39 -9.06 27.03
C ILE A 180 -0.02 -7.75 27.71
N ILE A 181 -1.23 -7.65 28.26
CA ILE A 181 -1.66 -6.48 29.05
C ILE A 181 -0.76 -6.27 30.29
N LEU A 182 -0.41 -7.33 31.02
CA LEU A 182 0.51 -7.24 32.16
C LEU A 182 1.95 -6.90 31.76
N ASN A 183 2.44 -7.43 30.64
CA ASN A 183 3.75 -7.08 30.06
C ASN A 183 3.76 -5.65 29.49
N ILE A 184 2.62 -5.15 29.03
CA ILE A 184 2.44 -3.74 28.67
C ILE A 184 2.66 -2.88 29.92
N ILE A 185 2.25 -3.29 31.13
CA ILE A 185 2.45 -2.53 32.38
C ILE A 185 3.94 -2.39 32.73
N SER A 186 4.76 -3.44 32.55
CA SER A 186 6.21 -3.34 32.78
C SER A 186 6.93 -2.58 31.66
N GLY A 187 6.48 -2.72 30.42
CA GLY A 187 6.92 -1.91 29.27
C GLY A 187 6.40 -0.47 29.27
N LEU A 188 5.44 -0.15 30.14
CA LEU A 188 4.71 1.11 30.15
C LEU A 188 5.62 2.28 30.49
N THR A 189 6.57 2.09 31.40
CA THR A 189 7.57 3.10 31.74
C THR A 189 8.43 3.45 30.53
N THR A 190 8.97 2.44 29.85
CA THR A 190 9.77 2.62 28.62
C THR A 190 8.95 3.25 27.50
N PHE A 191 7.70 2.83 27.35
CA PHE A 191 6.75 3.40 26.39
C PHE A 191 6.44 4.86 26.71
N PHE A 192 6.14 5.22 27.96
CA PHE A 192 5.86 6.59 28.36
C PHE A 192 7.07 7.50 28.16
N ILE A 193 8.27 7.05 28.55
CA ILE A 193 9.51 7.81 28.30
C ILE A 193 9.69 8.02 26.79
N GLY A 194 9.54 6.96 26.00
CA GLY A 194 9.61 7.05 24.54
C GLY A 194 8.53 7.95 23.94
N PHE A 195 7.31 7.89 24.45
CA PHE A 195 6.19 8.70 24.00
C PHE A 195 6.41 10.19 24.30
N VAL A 196 6.87 10.52 25.52
CA VAL A 196 7.28 11.88 25.87
C VAL A 196 8.39 12.34 24.92
N PHE A 197 9.40 11.51 24.71
CA PHE A 197 10.49 11.81 23.77
C PHE A 197 9.98 12.03 22.33
N ALA A 198 8.99 11.25 21.89
CA ALA A 198 8.37 11.40 20.58
C ALA A 198 7.70 12.78 20.42
N VAL A 199 6.98 13.25 21.45
CA VAL A 199 6.36 14.58 21.48
C VAL A 199 7.43 15.68 21.41
N TYR A 200 8.55 15.53 22.14
CA TYR A 200 9.67 16.47 22.08
C TYR A 200 10.34 16.52 20.69
N ILE A 201 10.54 15.36 20.05
CA ILE A 201 11.05 15.27 18.66
C ILE A 201 10.10 15.99 17.71
N LEU A 202 8.79 15.70 17.78
CA LEU A 202 7.79 16.29 16.89
C LEU A 202 7.69 17.80 17.04
N GLY A 203 7.73 18.30 18.28
CA GLY A 203 7.67 19.73 18.57
C GLY A 203 8.89 20.51 18.08
N ASN A 204 10.05 19.85 18.00
CA ASN A 204 11.32 20.50 17.64
C ASN A 204 11.98 19.94 16.38
N LYS A 205 11.23 19.25 15.51
CA LYS A 205 11.80 18.52 14.35
C LYS A 205 12.62 19.41 13.41
N GLU A 206 12.23 20.67 13.22
CA GLU A 206 12.97 21.63 12.38
C GLU A 206 14.32 21.99 13.02
N LYS A 207 14.33 22.32 14.31
CA LYS A 207 15.56 22.64 15.04
C LYS A 207 16.50 21.44 15.10
N LEU A 208 15.95 20.24 15.31
CA LEU A 208 16.73 19.01 15.34
C LEU A 208 17.34 18.70 13.96
N SER A 209 16.62 18.96 12.87
CA SER A 209 17.14 18.85 11.51
C SER A 209 18.26 19.86 11.23
N GLU A 210 18.13 21.11 11.68
CA GLU A 210 19.18 22.13 11.56
C GLU A 210 20.45 21.76 12.34
N GLN A 211 20.29 21.29 13.58
CA GLN A 211 21.40 20.82 14.41
C GLN A 211 22.11 19.61 13.78
N GLY A 212 21.35 18.64 13.26
CA GLY A 212 21.91 17.49 12.56
C GLY A 212 22.71 17.89 11.31
N LYS A 213 22.23 18.87 10.52
CA LYS A 213 22.96 19.41 9.38
C LYS A 213 24.25 20.11 9.82
N LYS A 214 24.20 20.96 10.86
CA LYS A 214 25.39 21.64 11.42
C LYS A 214 26.44 20.62 11.86
N LEU A 215 26.03 19.56 12.55
CA LEU A 215 26.91 18.48 12.97
C LEU A 215 27.54 17.75 11.77
N CYS A 216 26.76 17.48 10.71
CA CYS A 216 27.29 16.87 9.50
C CYS A 216 28.36 17.75 8.85
N TYR A 217 28.10 19.05 8.69
CA TYR A 217 29.05 19.97 8.07
C TYR A 217 30.26 20.30 8.96
N SER A 218 30.19 20.10 10.28
CA SER A 218 31.32 20.33 11.18
C SER A 218 32.30 19.16 11.25
N PHE A 219 31.81 17.92 11.23
CA PHE A 219 32.66 16.73 11.37
C PHE A 219 33.04 16.06 10.04
N LEU A 220 32.30 16.32 8.95
CA LEU A 220 32.57 15.73 7.63
C LEU A 220 33.01 16.80 6.63
N SER A 221 33.86 16.40 5.67
CA SER A 221 34.18 17.25 4.51
C SER A 221 32.92 17.60 3.71
N LEU A 222 32.85 18.80 3.11
CA LEU A 222 31.69 19.31 2.36
C LEU A 222 31.04 18.27 1.42
N LYS A 223 31.86 17.61 0.57
CA LYS A 223 31.37 16.57 -0.37
C LYS A 223 30.73 15.36 0.32
N ARG A 224 31.27 14.94 1.47
CA ARG A 224 30.74 13.82 2.26
C ARG A 224 29.48 14.23 3.01
N ALA A 225 29.47 15.44 3.59
CA ALA A 225 28.31 15.99 4.28
C ALA A 225 27.10 16.11 3.34
N ASP A 226 27.29 16.68 2.14
CA ASP A 226 26.22 16.81 1.13
C ASP A 226 25.65 15.45 0.73
N ARG A 227 26.53 14.47 0.51
CA ARG A 227 26.11 13.10 0.17
C ARG A 227 25.35 12.44 1.33
N THR A 228 25.80 12.59 2.57
CA THR A 228 25.11 12.04 3.75
C THR A 228 23.73 12.67 3.91
N ILE A 229 23.62 14.00 3.76
CA ILE A 229 22.33 14.71 3.85
C ILE A 229 21.39 14.27 2.72
N MET A 230 21.89 14.10 1.50
CA MET A 230 21.11 13.59 0.37
C MET A 230 20.53 12.21 0.68
N VAL A 231 21.36 11.27 1.18
CA VAL A 231 20.92 9.92 1.54
C VAL A 231 19.89 9.96 2.67
N LEU A 232 20.10 10.78 3.70
CA LEU A 232 19.15 10.95 4.81
C LEU A 232 17.81 11.54 4.34
N GLN A 233 17.83 12.50 3.42
CA GLN A 233 16.62 13.08 2.84
C GLN A 233 15.87 12.06 1.97
N LEU A 234 16.60 11.27 1.17
CA LEU A 234 16.02 10.20 0.38
C LEU A 234 15.38 9.15 1.29
N ALA A 235 16.06 8.72 2.35
CA ALA A 235 15.53 7.80 3.34
C ALA A 235 14.27 8.37 4.02
N HIS A 236 14.34 9.59 4.55
CA HIS A 236 13.19 10.23 5.17
C HIS A 236 11.98 10.28 4.24
N ARG A 237 12.16 10.76 3.00
CA ARG A 237 11.10 10.83 2.00
C ARG A 237 10.51 9.46 1.69
N THR A 238 11.36 8.46 1.46
CA THR A 238 10.94 7.09 1.10
C THR A 238 10.15 6.44 2.23
N PHE A 239 10.65 6.50 3.46
CA PHE A 239 9.95 5.97 4.63
C PHE A 239 8.64 6.72 4.89
N SER A 240 8.61 8.05 4.76
CA SER A 240 7.40 8.84 5.05
C SER A 240 6.33 8.61 3.99
N ASN A 241 6.73 8.52 2.73
CA ASN A 241 5.85 8.20 1.61
C ASN A 241 5.29 6.78 1.73
N PHE A 242 6.13 5.79 2.07
CA PHE A 242 5.70 4.42 2.31
C PHE A 242 4.67 4.34 3.44
N LEU A 243 4.97 4.93 4.60
CA LEU A 243 4.08 4.86 5.76
C LEU A 243 2.76 5.58 5.50
N SER A 244 2.79 6.75 4.86
CA SER A 244 1.57 7.45 4.45
C SER A 244 0.78 6.65 3.43
N GLY A 245 1.44 6.02 2.47
CA GLY A 245 0.81 5.13 1.49
C GLY A 245 0.13 3.95 2.18
N GLN A 246 0.82 3.28 3.11
CA GLN A 246 0.29 2.13 3.85
C GLN A 246 -0.94 2.50 4.69
N CYS A 247 -0.94 3.68 5.34
CA CYS A 247 -2.11 4.15 6.08
C CYS A 247 -3.30 4.43 5.15
N ILE A 248 -3.07 5.00 3.97
CA ILE A 248 -4.15 5.27 2.99
C ILE A 248 -4.67 3.95 2.41
N GLU A 249 -3.78 3.03 2.06
CA GLU A 249 -4.12 1.69 1.56
C GLU A 249 -4.97 0.93 2.59
N ALA A 250 -4.57 0.93 3.86
CA ALA A 250 -5.32 0.33 4.96
C ALA A 250 -6.76 0.86 5.06
N VAL A 251 -6.96 2.19 4.92
CA VAL A 251 -8.31 2.80 4.96
C VAL A 251 -9.13 2.42 3.72
N ILE A 252 -8.52 2.43 2.53
CA ILE A 252 -9.19 2.05 1.27
C ILE A 252 -9.60 0.58 1.34
N LEU A 253 -8.69 -0.31 1.74
CA LEU A 253 -8.95 -1.75 1.80
C LEU A 253 -10.03 -2.07 2.84
N GLY A 254 -9.91 -1.53 4.05
CA GLY A 254 -10.90 -1.73 5.11
C GLY A 254 -12.30 -1.23 4.72
N SER A 255 -12.39 -0.05 4.11
CA SER A 255 -13.66 0.50 3.63
C SER A 255 -14.24 -0.33 2.48
N MET A 256 -13.41 -0.82 1.56
CA MET A 256 -13.83 -1.71 0.47
C MET A 256 -14.42 -3.02 1.01
N PHE A 257 -13.77 -3.64 1.99
CA PHE A 257 -14.31 -4.82 2.67
C PHE A 257 -15.61 -4.51 3.41
N TYR A 258 -15.65 -3.45 4.21
CA TYR A 258 -16.86 -3.04 4.93
C TYR A 258 -18.06 -2.82 3.99
N ILE A 259 -17.87 -2.06 2.91
CA ILE A 259 -18.93 -1.76 1.95
C ILE A 259 -19.38 -3.05 1.25
N THR A 260 -18.44 -3.85 0.76
CA THR A 260 -18.76 -5.09 0.01
C THR A 260 -19.54 -6.07 0.88
N LEU A 261 -19.08 -6.31 2.12
CA LEU A 261 -19.75 -7.22 3.05
C LEU A 261 -21.11 -6.68 3.50
N SER A 262 -21.24 -5.36 3.71
CA SER A 262 -22.51 -4.74 4.10
C SER A 262 -23.55 -4.84 2.98
N VAL A 263 -23.15 -4.59 1.73
CA VAL A 263 -24.04 -4.70 0.56
C VAL A 263 -24.51 -6.13 0.36
N LEU A 264 -23.60 -7.10 0.54
CA LEU A 264 -23.91 -8.53 0.44
C LEU A 264 -24.56 -9.10 1.72
N ARG A 265 -24.82 -8.27 2.73
CA ARG A 265 -25.46 -8.61 4.01
C ARG A 265 -24.74 -9.74 4.77
N PHE A 266 -23.42 -9.72 4.76
CA PHE A 266 -22.61 -10.61 5.58
C PHE A 266 -22.63 -10.18 7.06
N PRO A 267 -22.59 -11.15 7.99
CA PRO A 267 -22.43 -10.84 9.41
C PRO A 267 -21.05 -10.21 9.64
N TYR A 268 -20.93 -9.40 10.70
CA TYR A 268 -19.67 -8.80 11.14
C TYR A 268 -18.97 -7.90 10.11
N ALA A 269 -19.68 -7.36 9.10
CA ALA A 269 -19.09 -6.54 8.04
C ALA A 269 -18.22 -5.37 8.57
N LEU A 270 -18.70 -4.64 9.58
CA LEU A 270 -17.95 -3.53 10.21
C LEU A 270 -16.70 -4.02 10.93
N LEU A 271 -16.83 -5.06 11.75
CA LEU A 271 -15.73 -5.66 12.49
C LEU A 271 -14.63 -6.16 11.55
N ILE A 272 -15.01 -6.91 10.52
CA ILE A 272 -14.07 -7.45 9.52
C ILE A 272 -13.42 -6.31 8.74
N GLY A 273 -14.17 -5.28 8.33
CA GLY A 273 -13.61 -4.12 7.65
C GLY A 273 -12.59 -3.36 8.50
N VAL A 274 -12.89 -3.11 9.77
CA VAL A 274 -11.96 -2.45 10.72
C VAL A 274 -10.73 -3.33 11.00
N LEU A 275 -10.93 -4.63 11.21
CA LEU A 275 -9.86 -5.59 11.44
C LEU A 275 -8.91 -5.65 10.24
N ILE A 276 -9.44 -5.78 9.02
CA ILE A 276 -8.64 -5.79 7.79
C ILE A 276 -7.93 -4.44 7.63
N SER A 277 -8.60 -3.31 7.89
CA SER A 277 -7.96 -2.00 7.84
C SER A 277 -6.74 -1.92 8.77
N PHE A 278 -6.90 -2.36 10.02
CA PHE A 278 -5.82 -2.30 11.00
C PHE A 278 -4.68 -3.27 10.66
N THR A 279 -5.01 -4.51 10.33
CA THR A 279 -4.02 -5.55 10.00
C THR A 279 -3.27 -5.24 8.71
N ALA A 280 -3.93 -4.61 7.72
CA ALA A 280 -3.31 -4.17 6.45
C ALA A 280 -2.20 -3.13 6.62
N LEU A 281 -2.02 -2.54 7.82
CA LEU A 281 -0.80 -1.78 8.11
C LEU A 281 0.46 -2.64 8.02
N ILE A 282 0.34 -3.97 8.15
CA ILE A 282 1.42 -4.93 7.95
C ILE A 282 1.34 -5.47 6.51
N PRO A 283 2.28 -5.10 5.61
CA PRO A 283 2.23 -5.49 4.21
C PRO A 283 2.19 -7.02 4.05
N ILE A 284 1.37 -7.50 3.10
CA ILE A 284 1.17 -8.92 2.74
C ILE A 284 0.49 -9.74 3.86
N VAL A 285 1.07 -9.73 5.07
CA VAL A 285 0.62 -10.53 6.21
C VAL A 285 -0.72 -10.04 6.76
N GLY A 286 -0.96 -8.72 6.72
CA GLY A 286 -2.19 -8.11 7.22
C GLY A 286 -3.45 -8.70 6.62
N GLY A 287 -3.49 -8.81 5.29
CA GLY A 287 -4.61 -9.40 4.57
C GLY A 287 -4.85 -10.86 4.98
N ILE A 288 -3.79 -11.65 5.17
CA ILE A 288 -3.90 -13.07 5.58
C ILE A 288 -4.53 -13.18 6.97
N ILE A 289 -4.04 -12.39 7.94
CA ILE A 289 -4.59 -12.38 9.31
C ILE A 289 -6.07 -11.98 9.29
N GLY A 290 -6.40 -10.89 8.58
CA GLY A 290 -7.77 -10.42 8.44
C GLY A 290 -8.68 -11.43 7.75
N SER A 291 -8.18 -12.17 6.75
CA SER A 291 -8.92 -13.24 6.08
C SER A 291 -9.22 -14.40 7.02
N ILE A 292 -8.22 -14.87 7.77
CA ILE A 292 -8.38 -16.03 8.67
C ILE A 292 -9.43 -15.71 9.72
N ILE A 293 -9.27 -14.57 10.40
CA ILE A 293 -10.19 -14.16 11.46
C ILE A 293 -11.57 -13.85 10.88
N GLY A 294 -11.66 -13.12 9.77
CA GLY A 294 -12.94 -12.80 9.13
C GLY A 294 -13.71 -14.04 8.65
N THR A 295 -13.00 -15.00 8.06
CA THR A 295 -13.58 -16.29 7.65
C THR A 295 -14.10 -17.05 8.86
N PHE A 296 -13.31 -17.10 9.94
CA PHE A 296 -13.69 -17.78 11.18
C PHE A 296 -14.94 -17.15 11.80
N LEU A 297 -15.01 -15.82 11.91
CA LEU A 297 -16.17 -15.11 12.44
C LEU A 297 -17.44 -15.42 11.62
N ILE A 298 -17.36 -15.35 10.29
CA ILE A 298 -18.53 -15.64 9.43
C ILE A 298 -18.89 -17.13 9.51
N PHE A 299 -17.91 -18.02 9.58
CA PHE A 299 -18.12 -19.47 9.63
C PHE A 299 -18.96 -19.90 10.83
N MET A 300 -18.81 -19.23 11.97
CA MET A 300 -19.61 -19.51 13.17
C MET A 300 -21.09 -19.22 13.01
N VAL A 301 -21.44 -18.24 12.19
CA VAL A 301 -22.83 -17.88 11.95
C VAL A 301 -23.38 -18.63 10.75
N ASN A 302 -22.61 -18.69 9.66
CA ASN A 302 -23.02 -19.33 8.42
C ASN A 302 -21.81 -19.87 7.64
N PRO A 303 -21.60 -21.20 7.63
CA PRO A 303 -20.44 -21.81 6.99
C PRO A 303 -20.45 -21.66 5.45
N VAL A 304 -21.63 -21.60 4.83
CA VAL A 304 -21.75 -21.40 3.38
C VAL A 304 -21.35 -19.97 3.00
N GLN A 305 -21.76 -18.98 3.79
CA GLN A 305 -21.30 -17.61 3.61
C GLN A 305 -19.79 -17.50 3.81
N ALA A 306 -19.19 -18.22 4.76
CA ALA A 306 -17.74 -18.18 4.95
C ALA A 306 -16.95 -18.65 3.72
N LEU A 307 -17.45 -19.65 2.98
CA LEU A 307 -16.86 -20.04 1.69
C LEU A 307 -16.96 -18.93 0.65
N TRP A 308 -18.12 -18.27 0.55
CA TRP A 308 -18.29 -17.11 -0.33
C TRP A 308 -17.40 -15.93 0.08
N PHE A 309 -17.19 -15.73 1.39
CA PHE A 309 -16.28 -14.71 1.90
C PHE A 309 -14.84 -14.94 1.41
N ILE A 310 -14.35 -16.19 1.40
CA ILE A 310 -13.01 -16.49 0.86
C ILE A 310 -12.91 -16.10 -0.62
N VAL A 311 -13.95 -16.37 -1.41
CA VAL A 311 -13.99 -15.98 -2.83
C VAL A 311 -13.97 -14.46 -2.98
N ILE A 312 -14.84 -13.76 -2.23
CA ILE A 312 -14.90 -12.29 -2.24
C ILE A 312 -13.57 -11.68 -1.78
N PHE A 313 -12.99 -12.22 -0.71
CA PHE A 313 -11.70 -11.80 -0.18
C PHE A 313 -10.63 -11.90 -1.26
N ASN A 314 -10.55 -13.03 -1.97
CA ASN A 314 -9.58 -13.19 -3.07
C ASN A 314 -9.81 -12.17 -4.19
N VAL A 315 -11.06 -11.92 -4.60
CA VAL A 315 -11.38 -10.90 -5.61
C VAL A 315 -10.93 -9.51 -5.14
N LEU A 316 -11.24 -9.14 -3.90
CA LEU A 316 -10.85 -7.86 -3.33
C LEU A 316 -9.32 -7.73 -3.19
N GLN A 317 -8.61 -8.80 -2.83
CA GLN A 317 -7.14 -8.82 -2.81
C GLN A 317 -6.53 -8.67 -4.21
N GLN A 318 -7.16 -9.22 -5.24
CA GLN A 318 -6.69 -9.01 -6.62
C GLN A 318 -6.87 -7.55 -7.06
N ILE A 319 -7.98 -6.91 -6.66
CA ILE A 319 -8.18 -5.47 -6.91
C ILE A 319 -7.14 -4.65 -6.14
N GLU A 320 -6.89 -5.01 -4.89
CA GLU A 320 -5.88 -4.39 -4.06
C GLU A 320 -4.49 -4.47 -4.71
N GLY A 321 -3.98 -5.68 -4.96
CA GLY A 321 -2.62 -5.90 -5.45
C GLY A 321 -2.37 -5.37 -6.86
N ASN A 322 -3.37 -5.40 -7.75
CA ASN A 322 -3.20 -4.97 -9.14
C ASN A 322 -3.53 -3.50 -9.38
N LEU A 323 -4.43 -2.89 -8.59
CA LEU A 323 -4.92 -1.53 -8.83
C LEU A 323 -4.56 -0.55 -7.72
N ILE A 324 -4.81 -0.93 -6.46
CA ILE A 324 -4.70 -0.02 -5.31
C ILE A 324 -3.24 0.09 -4.87
N TYR A 325 -2.58 -1.04 -4.61
CA TYR A 325 -1.20 -1.08 -4.12
C TYR A 325 -0.24 -0.31 -5.02
N PRO A 326 -0.22 -0.52 -6.36
CA PRO A 326 0.74 0.18 -7.22
C PRO A 326 0.48 1.69 -7.28
N ARG A 327 -0.77 2.12 -7.15
CA ARG A 327 -1.14 3.55 -7.22
C ARG A 327 -0.93 4.29 -5.91
N VAL A 328 -1.10 3.62 -4.78
CA VAL A 328 -1.04 4.23 -3.44
C VAL A 328 0.34 4.05 -2.79
N VAL A 329 0.86 2.82 -2.78
CA VAL A 329 2.10 2.46 -2.08
C VAL A 329 3.26 2.32 -3.07
N GLY A 330 3.09 1.57 -4.15
CA GLY A 330 4.14 1.29 -5.14
C GLY A 330 4.68 2.56 -5.81
N GLY A 331 3.80 3.45 -6.27
CA GLY A 331 4.18 4.75 -6.85
C GLY A 331 4.87 5.69 -5.85
N SER A 332 4.61 5.50 -4.55
CA SER A 332 5.17 6.32 -3.47
C SER A 332 6.62 5.94 -3.13
N VAL A 333 6.99 4.67 -3.40
CA VAL A 333 8.29 4.07 -3.02
C VAL A 333 9.16 3.75 -4.24
N GLY A 334 8.59 3.63 -5.44
CA GLY A 334 9.34 3.43 -6.69
C GLY A 334 10.09 2.09 -6.77
N LEU A 335 9.70 1.10 -5.96
CA LEU A 335 10.32 -0.21 -5.87
C LEU A 335 9.52 -1.24 -6.69
N PRO A 336 10.14 -1.99 -7.62
CA PRO A 336 9.44 -3.07 -8.33
C PRO A 336 8.94 -4.16 -7.39
N SER A 337 7.80 -4.78 -7.70
CA SER A 337 7.09 -5.73 -6.80
C SER A 337 7.95 -6.92 -6.34
N ILE A 338 8.85 -7.42 -7.19
CA ILE A 338 9.76 -8.51 -6.82
C ILE A 338 10.68 -8.13 -5.65
N TRP A 339 11.14 -6.88 -5.62
CA TRP A 339 11.99 -6.39 -4.53
C TRP A 339 11.19 -6.09 -3.26
N VAL A 340 9.89 -5.78 -3.39
CA VAL A 340 8.99 -5.68 -2.23
C VAL A 340 8.84 -7.05 -1.56
N LEU A 341 8.58 -8.11 -2.34
CA LEU A 341 8.50 -9.48 -1.80
C LEU A 341 9.80 -9.89 -1.11
N PHE A 342 10.94 -9.66 -1.76
CA PHE A 342 12.26 -9.91 -1.19
C PHE A 342 12.47 -9.18 0.15
N ALA A 343 12.09 -7.89 0.21
CA ALA A 343 12.20 -7.09 1.42
C ALA A 343 11.31 -7.61 2.56
N VAL A 344 10.07 -8.02 2.26
CA VAL A 344 9.14 -8.58 3.24
C VAL A 344 9.67 -9.92 3.78
N THR A 345 10.17 -10.80 2.91
CA THR A 345 10.71 -12.10 3.34
C THR A 345 11.90 -11.92 4.28
N ILE A 346 12.88 -11.11 3.90
CA ILE A 346 14.07 -10.88 4.74
C ILE A 346 13.71 -10.14 6.03
N GLY A 347 12.93 -9.07 5.92
CA GLY A 347 12.50 -8.29 7.09
C GLY A 347 11.71 -9.15 8.08
N GLY A 348 10.79 -9.96 7.57
CA GLY A 348 10.02 -10.91 8.35
C GLY A 348 10.89 -11.92 9.11
N SER A 349 11.90 -12.49 8.45
CA SER A 349 12.80 -13.46 9.11
C SER A 349 13.72 -12.81 10.16
N LEU A 350 14.12 -11.55 10.00
CA LEU A 350 15.08 -10.90 10.90
C LEU A 350 14.43 -10.27 12.14
N MET A 351 13.33 -9.54 11.96
CA MET A 351 12.69 -8.74 13.01
C MET A 351 11.16 -8.92 13.05
N GLY A 352 10.63 -9.97 12.41
CA GLY A 352 9.20 -10.23 12.34
C GLY A 352 8.44 -9.11 11.64
N ILE A 353 7.27 -8.77 12.19
CA ILE A 353 6.37 -7.73 11.68
C ILE A 353 7.07 -6.37 11.54
N LEU A 354 7.88 -5.98 12.53
CA LEU A 354 8.62 -4.71 12.50
C LEU A 354 9.65 -4.70 11.37
N GLY A 355 10.29 -5.84 11.09
CA GLY A 355 11.22 -5.97 9.99
C GLY A 355 10.55 -5.81 8.63
N MET A 356 9.35 -6.36 8.43
CA MET A 356 8.60 -6.20 7.18
C MET A 356 8.34 -4.73 6.84
N LEU A 357 7.95 -3.93 7.85
CA LEU A 357 7.70 -2.49 7.69
C LEU A 357 8.96 -1.68 7.37
N ILE A 358 10.11 -2.03 7.98
CA ILE A 358 11.36 -1.27 7.83
C ILE A 358 12.10 -1.67 6.55
N PHE A 359 12.07 -2.95 6.18
CA PHE A 359 12.88 -3.46 5.07
C PHE A 359 12.39 -3.01 3.70
N ILE A 360 11.08 -2.79 3.50
CA ILE A 360 10.55 -2.29 2.22
C ILE A 360 11.14 -0.92 1.86
N PRO A 361 10.98 0.14 2.69
CA PRO A 361 11.55 1.44 2.38
C PRO A 361 13.08 1.42 2.43
N LEU A 362 13.71 0.60 3.29
CA LEU A 362 15.16 0.43 3.28
C LEU A 362 15.69 -0.11 1.95
N THR A 363 15.03 -1.15 1.42
CA THR A 363 15.36 -1.74 0.12
C THR A 363 15.14 -0.74 -1.00
N SER A 364 14.09 0.09 -0.92
CA SER A 364 13.87 1.17 -1.88
C SER A 364 14.96 2.24 -1.86
N VAL A 365 15.45 2.63 -0.68
CA VAL A 365 16.59 3.57 -0.59
C VAL A 365 17.82 2.97 -1.25
N VAL A 366 18.16 1.71 -0.92
CA VAL A 366 19.31 1.02 -1.52
C VAL A 366 19.14 0.89 -3.04
N TYR A 367 17.96 0.46 -3.50
CA TYR A 367 17.63 0.34 -4.92
C TYR A 367 17.79 1.68 -5.65
N THR A 368 17.29 2.77 -5.07
CA THR A 368 17.39 4.12 -5.66
C THR A 368 18.84 4.57 -5.76
N LEU A 369 19.63 4.40 -4.69
CA LEU A 369 21.05 4.75 -4.68
C LEU A 369 21.86 3.92 -5.70
N LEU A 370 21.57 2.63 -5.82
CA LEU A 370 22.19 1.76 -6.81
C LEU A 370 21.83 2.20 -8.24
N ARG A 371 20.55 2.48 -8.50
CA ARG A 371 20.07 2.95 -9.81
C ARG A 371 20.75 4.26 -10.22
N GLU A 372 20.84 5.22 -9.31
CA GLU A 372 21.55 6.48 -9.55
C GLU A 372 23.04 6.26 -9.82
N ASN A 373 23.69 5.38 -9.05
CA ASN A 373 25.11 5.06 -9.23
C ASN A 373 25.38 4.39 -10.60
N VAL A 374 24.54 3.44 -10.99
CA VAL A 374 24.62 2.76 -12.29
C VAL A 374 24.49 3.76 -13.42
N LYS A 375 23.51 4.68 -13.35
CA LYS A 375 23.33 5.73 -14.36
C LYS A 375 24.57 6.62 -14.50
N VAL A 376 25.15 7.05 -13.37
CA VAL A 376 26.39 7.85 -13.37
C VAL A 376 27.55 7.06 -13.99
N ARG A 377 27.69 5.77 -13.67
CA ARG A 377 28.78 4.92 -14.17
C ARG A 377 28.66 4.60 -15.65
N LEU A 378 27.45 4.39 -16.16
CA LEU A 378 27.18 4.19 -17.59
C LEU A 378 27.54 5.44 -18.39
N ASN A 379 27.12 6.62 -17.90
CA ASN A 379 27.46 7.91 -18.52
C ASN A 379 28.97 8.17 -18.51
N GLN A 380 29.66 7.87 -17.40
CA GLN A 380 31.13 7.99 -17.31
C GLN A 380 31.87 7.06 -18.26
N ARG A 381 31.32 5.89 -18.55
CA ARG A 381 31.89 4.90 -19.47
C ARG A 381 31.41 5.07 -20.91
N GLN A 382 30.53 6.04 -21.18
CA GLN A 382 29.94 6.31 -22.50
C GLN A 382 29.38 5.05 -23.18
N ILE A 383 28.79 4.14 -22.40
CA ILE A 383 28.20 2.91 -22.96
C ILE A 383 26.90 3.31 -23.69
N PRO A 384 26.73 3.00 -24.99
CA PRO A 384 25.51 3.29 -25.72
C PRO A 384 24.30 2.60 -25.10
N GLU A 385 23.16 3.30 -25.03
CA GLU A 385 21.94 2.75 -24.40
C GLU A 385 21.44 1.47 -25.08
N GLU A 386 21.69 1.32 -26.38
CA GLU A 386 21.37 0.13 -27.19
C GLU A 386 21.96 -1.17 -26.64
N LYS A 387 23.06 -1.10 -25.88
CA LYS A 387 23.74 -2.29 -25.36
C LYS A 387 23.01 -2.94 -24.17
N TYR A 388 22.15 -2.19 -23.47
CA TYR A 388 21.51 -2.65 -22.24
C TYR A 388 20.02 -2.33 -22.15
N LEU A 389 19.46 -1.54 -23.07
CA LEU A 389 18.03 -1.47 -23.29
C LEU A 389 17.59 -2.71 -24.08
N TYR A 390 16.44 -3.27 -23.72
CA TYR A 390 15.82 -4.33 -24.50
C TYR A 390 15.56 -3.79 -25.91
N PRO A 391 15.97 -4.49 -26.99
CA PRO A 391 15.73 -3.99 -28.34
C PRO A 391 14.22 -3.79 -28.53
N PRO A 392 13.79 -2.65 -29.11
CA PRO A 392 12.39 -2.46 -29.43
C PRO A 392 11.93 -3.63 -30.30
N ASN A 393 10.73 -4.15 -30.01
CA ASN A 393 10.12 -5.27 -30.71
C ASN A 393 9.84 -4.90 -32.17
N ASN A 394 10.88 -4.86 -33.01
CA ASN A 394 10.74 -4.98 -34.44
C ASN A 394 10.72 -6.48 -34.74
N SER A 395 9.55 -6.96 -35.11
CA SER A 395 9.32 -8.27 -35.69
C SER A 395 10.02 -8.36 -37.06
N GLN A 396 11.36 -8.42 -37.06
CA GLN A 396 12.18 -8.94 -38.13
C GLN A 396 13.41 -9.60 -37.48
N VAL A 397 13.21 -10.85 -37.06
CA VAL A 397 14.33 -11.80 -36.96
C VAL A 397 15.09 -11.69 -38.29
N PRO A 398 16.40 -11.41 -38.32
CA PRO A 398 17.16 -11.50 -39.55
C PRO A 398 16.92 -12.91 -40.07
N LYS A 399 16.38 -13.05 -41.29
CA LYS A 399 16.34 -14.36 -41.95
C LYS A 399 17.73 -14.94 -41.79
N SER A 400 17.82 -16.10 -41.13
CA SER A 400 19.05 -16.87 -41.06
C SER A 400 19.57 -16.99 -42.49
N GLU A 401 20.62 -16.25 -42.81
CA GLU A 401 21.39 -16.53 -44.01
C GLU A 401 21.84 -17.98 -43.87
N THR A 402 21.30 -18.79 -44.77
CA THR A 402 21.63 -20.18 -44.98
C THR A 402 23.15 -20.31 -44.95
N LEU A 403 23.62 -21.08 -43.98
CA LEU A 403 24.99 -21.58 -43.91
C LEU A 403 25.23 -22.49 -45.12
N GLU A 404 25.49 -21.92 -46.29
CA GLU A 404 25.90 -22.69 -47.46
C GLU A 404 26.51 -21.80 -48.55
N HIS A 405 27.76 -21.37 -48.35
CA HIS A 405 28.86 -21.44 -49.33
C HIS A 405 29.98 -20.47 -48.95
N GLY A 406 31.20 -21.00 -48.83
CA GLY A 406 32.43 -20.21 -48.94
C GLY A 406 33.26 -20.12 -47.68
N GLU A 407 33.89 -21.24 -47.30
CA GLU A 407 35.25 -21.16 -46.78
C GLU A 407 36.09 -20.27 -47.71
N LYS A 408 36.61 -19.15 -47.19
CA LYS A 408 37.89 -18.48 -47.52
C LYS A 408 37.79 -16.98 -47.24
N ASN A 409 38.23 -16.58 -46.04
CA ASN A 409 39.09 -15.40 -45.77
C ASN A 409 38.99 -14.98 -44.29
N TRP A 410 39.51 -15.84 -43.40
CA TRP A 410 40.06 -15.38 -42.13
C TRP A 410 41.55 -15.15 -42.31
N THR A 411 41.94 -14.00 -42.86
CA THR A 411 43.34 -13.54 -42.77
C THR A 411 43.48 -12.50 -41.68
N ALA A 412 44.24 -12.92 -40.68
CA ALA A 412 44.69 -12.19 -39.52
C ALA A 412 45.22 -10.76 -39.81
N ARG A 413 44.97 -9.85 -38.87
CA ARG A 413 46.01 -8.91 -38.41
C ARG A 413 46.28 -9.15 -36.94
N ARG A 414 47.43 -9.80 -36.69
CA ARG A 414 48.03 -10.10 -35.39
C ARG A 414 48.96 -8.93 -35.02
N PHE A 415 48.68 -8.33 -33.86
CA PHE A 415 49.55 -7.61 -32.90
C PHE A 415 50.73 -6.74 -33.40
N SER A 416 50.89 -5.55 -32.78
CA SER A 416 52.20 -5.16 -32.27
C SER A 416 52.12 -4.65 -30.83
N LYS A 417 53.03 -5.20 -30.04
CA LYS A 417 53.25 -5.02 -28.62
C LYS A 417 54.49 -4.13 -28.49
N THR A 418 54.34 -2.85 -28.78
CA THR A 418 55.36 -1.80 -28.63
C THR A 418 54.61 -0.49 -28.67
N ASP A 419 54.20 -0.04 -27.49
CA ASP A 419 54.06 1.36 -27.07
C ASP A 419 53.64 1.33 -25.59
N VAL A 420 54.47 0.65 -24.78
CA VAL A 420 54.51 0.83 -23.33
C VAL A 420 55.95 1.23 -23.04
N LEU A 421 56.07 2.37 -22.35
CA LEU A 421 57.26 3.05 -21.83
C LEU A 421 57.88 4.12 -22.74
N SER A 422 57.49 5.38 -22.55
CA SER A 422 58.43 6.40 -22.07
C SER A 422 57.71 7.69 -21.60
N VAL A 423 58.06 8.12 -20.38
CA VAL A 423 58.20 9.52 -19.93
C VAL A 423 56.93 10.33 -19.58
N GLU A 424 56.68 10.30 -18.28
CA GLU A 424 56.21 11.35 -17.38
C GLU A 424 56.70 12.78 -17.75
N GLY A 425 55.80 13.78 -17.79
CA GLY A 425 56.18 15.20 -17.68
C GLY A 425 55.49 16.23 -18.58
N ASN A 426 54.57 17.00 -17.99
CA ASN A 426 54.36 18.45 -18.13
C ASN A 426 54.19 19.10 -19.53
N SER A 427 52.95 19.52 -19.88
CA SER A 427 52.61 20.80 -20.57
C SER A 427 51.11 20.79 -20.94
N ASN A 428 50.23 21.57 -20.29
CA ASN A 428 49.90 22.98 -20.48
C ASN A 428 48.74 23.24 -21.48
N LYS A 429 47.66 23.81 -20.91
CA LYS A 429 46.68 24.81 -21.40
C LYS A 429 46.10 24.82 -22.84
N THR A 430 46.62 24.14 -23.84
CA THR A 430 46.18 24.34 -25.25
C THR A 430 45.06 23.40 -25.71
N GLY A 431 44.82 22.28 -25.00
CA GLY A 431 43.75 21.32 -25.31
C GLY A 431 42.37 21.70 -24.78
N LYS A 432 42.30 22.45 -23.67
CA LYS A 432 41.01 22.84 -23.04
C LYS A 432 40.29 23.94 -23.81
N GLU A 433 40.99 24.82 -24.52
CA GLU A 433 40.35 25.85 -25.36
C GLU A 433 39.82 25.29 -26.68
N LYS A 434 40.50 24.31 -27.30
CA LYS A 434 39.98 23.63 -28.49
C LYS A 434 38.75 22.77 -28.16
N LEU A 435 38.73 22.11 -27.01
CA LEU A 435 37.58 21.33 -26.56
C LEU A 435 36.37 22.21 -26.21
N ASN A 436 36.57 23.36 -25.55
CA ASN A 436 35.48 24.28 -25.23
C ASN A 436 34.88 24.97 -26.46
N LYS A 437 35.67 25.17 -27.53
CA LYS A 437 35.19 25.74 -28.80
C LYS A 437 34.36 24.73 -29.59
N SER A 438 34.80 23.47 -29.68
CA SER A 438 33.99 22.38 -30.26
C SER A 438 32.70 22.14 -29.48
N ILE A 439 32.71 22.13 -28.15
CA ILE A 439 31.49 21.95 -27.34
C ILE A 439 30.49 23.09 -27.56
N LYS A 440 30.97 24.34 -27.73
CA LYS A 440 30.09 25.50 -28.03
C LYS A 440 29.48 25.44 -29.43
N ASP A 441 30.23 24.95 -30.41
CA ASP A 441 29.77 24.83 -31.79
C ASP A 441 28.82 23.62 -31.98
N GLU A 442 29.02 22.53 -31.24
CA GLU A 442 28.09 21.39 -31.16
C GLU A 442 26.77 21.79 -30.46
N SER A 443 26.86 22.50 -29.33
CA SER A 443 25.68 22.97 -28.59
C SER A 443 24.82 23.94 -29.42
N ARG A 444 25.44 24.79 -30.25
CA ARG A 444 24.72 25.68 -31.17
C ARG A 444 24.02 24.94 -32.31
N LYS A 445 24.62 23.84 -32.79
CA LYS A 445 24.00 22.98 -33.83
C LYS A 445 22.82 22.19 -33.27
N ASP A 446 22.93 21.74 -32.02
CA ASP A 446 21.85 21.01 -31.35
C ASP A 446 20.68 21.92 -30.95
N GLU A 447 20.92 23.18 -30.57
CA GLU A 447 19.85 24.18 -30.39
C GLU A 447 19.13 24.49 -31.71
N SER A 448 19.86 24.67 -32.83
CA SER A 448 19.23 24.90 -34.14
C SER A 448 18.42 23.69 -34.64
N ARG A 449 18.87 22.46 -34.37
CA ARG A 449 18.13 21.23 -34.72
C ARG A 449 16.89 21.04 -33.84
N ASN A 450 16.95 21.42 -32.57
CA ASN A 450 15.80 21.34 -31.65
C ASN A 450 14.73 22.39 -31.98
N ASP A 451 15.09 23.55 -32.51
CA ASP A 451 14.13 24.57 -32.96
C ASP A 451 13.48 24.22 -34.31
N GLU A 452 14.21 23.59 -35.24
CA GLU A 452 13.63 23.03 -36.47
C GLU A 452 12.66 21.88 -36.19
N SER A 453 13.04 20.94 -35.32
CA SER A 453 12.17 19.81 -34.95
C SER A 453 10.94 20.24 -34.15
N ARG A 454 11.03 21.26 -33.28
CA ARG A 454 9.86 21.86 -32.61
C ARG A 454 8.89 22.55 -33.57
N ASN A 455 9.40 23.18 -34.62
CA ASN A 455 8.55 23.81 -35.63
C ASN A 455 7.82 22.78 -36.51
N ASP A 456 8.46 21.64 -36.79
CA ASP A 456 7.83 20.55 -37.53
C ASP A 456 6.82 19.76 -36.68
N GLU A 457 7.08 19.56 -35.38
CA GLU A 457 6.09 19.00 -34.44
C GLU A 457 4.88 19.92 -34.27
N SER A 458 5.10 21.23 -34.13
CA SER A 458 4.02 22.24 -34.04
C SER A 458 3.14 22.25 -35.29
N LYS A 459 3.75 22.19 -36.49
CA LYS A 459 3.00 22.09 -37.76
C LYS A 459 2.22 20.77 -37.87
N ASN A 460 2.79 19.65 -37.45
CA ASN A 460 2.10 18.36 -37.47
C ASN A 460 0.93 18.30 -36.47
N ASP A 461 1.07 18.91 -35.30
CA ASP A 461 -0.03 19.01 -34.33
C ASP A 461 -1.15 19.95 -34.80
N GLU A 462 -0.81 21.03 -35.52
CA GLU A 462 -1.79 21.92 -36.13
C GLU A 462 -2.54 21.23 -37.28
N VAL A 463 -1.86 20.42 -38.10
CA VAL A 463 -2.49 19.59 -39.15
C VAL A 463 -3.39 18.52 -38.52
N ARG A 464 -2.92 17.83 -37.47
CA ARG A 464 -3.68 16.77 -36.78
C ARG A 464 -4.91 17.31 -36.05
N THR A 465 -4.81 18.50 -35.46
CA THR A 465 -5.97 19.16 -34.83
C THR A 465 -6.98 19.67 -35.87
N LYS A 466 -6.53 20.07 -37.06
CA LYS A 466 -7.39 20.43 -38.19
C LYS A 466 -8.11 19.21 -38.77
N GLU A 467 -7.41 18.09 -38.96
CA GLU A 467 -8.04 16.82 -39.35
C GLU A 467 -9.06 16.32 -38.31
N LEU A 468 -8.75 16.41 -37.01
CA LEU A 468 -9.69 16.04 -35.95
C LEU A 468 -10.95 16.92 -35.94
N ARG A 469 -10.81 18.23 -36.21
CA ARG A 469 -11.96 19.13 -36.38
C ARG A 469 -12.78 18.76 -37.62
N ASP A 470 -12.13 18.50 -38.75
CA ASP A 470 -12.80 18.17 -40.00
C ASP A 470 -13.52 16.81 -39.92
N ASN A 471 -12.93 15.82 -39.25
CA ASN A 471 -13.59 14.53 -39.00
C ASN A 471 -14.77 14.68 -38.04
N LYS A 472 -14.67 15.54 -37.02
CA LYS A 472 -15.80 15.82 -36.11
C LYS A 472 -16.95 16.52 -36.84
N VAL A 473 -16.66 17.46 -37.75
CA VAL A 473 -17.67 18.12 -38.59
C VAL A 473 -18.30 17.13 -39.57
N ARG A 474 -17.50 16.23 -40.17
CA ARG A 474 -17.97 15.20 -41.10
C ARG A 474 -18.89 14.19 -40.40
N ASN A 475 -18.52 13.71 -39.21
CA ASN A 475 -19.36 12.81 -38.42
C ASN A 475 -20.66 13.48 -37.94
N ASN A 476 -20.63 14.77 -37.60
CA ASN A 476 -21.86 15.51 -37.24
C ASN A 476 -22.79 15.74 -38.43
N LYS A 477 -22.24 15.91 -39.65
CA LYS A 477 -23.06 15.99 -40.88
C LYS A 477 -23.71 14.64 -41.20
N VAL A 478 -22.95 13.54 -41.13
CA VAL A 478 -23.48 12.19 -41.36
C VAL A 478 -24.59 11.86 -40.36
N SER A 479 -24.39 12.17 -39.07
CA SER A 479 -25.40 11.98 -38.03
C SER A 479 -26.67 12.81 -38.26
N LYS A 480 -26.56 14.07 -38.69
CA LYS A 480 -27.73 14.90 -39.05
C LYS A 480 -28.48 14.37 -40.27
N GLU A 481 -27.78 13.75 -41.22
CA GLU A 481 -28.36 13.21 -42.44
C GLU A 481 -29.04 11.85 -42.21
N GLU A 482 -28.53 11.04 -41.27
CA GLU A 482 -29.23 9.86 -40.75
C GLU A 482 -30.48 10.23 -39.96
N ILE A 483 -30.41 11.25 -39.09
CA ILE A 483 -31.59 11.73 -38.34
C ILE A 483 -32.66 12.25 -39.30
N ARG A 484 -32.28 13.01 -40.34
CA ARG A 484 -33.22 13.50 -41.37
C ARG A 484 -33.82 12.35 -42.20
N LYS A 485 -33.09 11.26 -42.44
CA LYS A 485 -33.63 10.05 -43.11
C LYS A 485 -34.60 9.25 -42.25
N VAL A 486 -34.47 9.31 -40.92
CA VAL A 486 -35.40 8.70 -39.97
C VAL A 486 -36.68 9.54 -39.86
N GLU A 487 -36.54 10.86 -39.78
CA GLU A 487 -37.67 11.81 -39.68
C GLU A 487 -38.56 11.77 -40.95
N VAL A 488 -37.95 11.71 -42.15
CA VAL A 488 -38.70 11.53 -43.41
C VAL A 488 -39.39 10.17 -43.52
N LYS A 489 -38.88 9.12 -42.85
CA LYS A 489 -39.55 7.81 -42.79
C LYS A 489 -40.72 7.80 -41.82
N GLU A 490 -40.68 8.58 -40.74
CA GLU A 490 -41.78 8.72 -39.80
C GLU A 490 -42.93 9.54 -40.38
N ASP A 491 -42.66 10.62 -41.10
CA ASP A 491 -43.69 11.45 -41.75
C ASP A 491 -44.44 10.68 -42.86
N VAL A 492 -43.74 9.92 -43.70
CA VAL A 492 -44.37 9.07 -44.74
C VAL A 492 -45.25 7.97 -44.13
N ASN A 493 -44.92 7.50 -42.93
CA ASN A 493 -45.70 6.48 -42.22
C ASN A 493 -46.91 7.08 -41.48
N SER A 494 -46.79 8.32 -41.00
CA SER A 494 -47.88 9.11 -40.41
C SER A 494 -48.95 9.47 -41.44
N ASP A 495 -48.55 9.90 -42.63
CA ASP A 495 -49.48 10.24 -43.72
C ASP A 495 -50.20 9.00 -44.27
N LYS A 496 -49.52 7.84 -44.38
CA LYS A 496 -50.20 6.56 -44.70
C LYS A 496 -51.22 6.14 -43.64
N LYS A 497 -50.98 6.44 -42.36
CA LYS A 497 -51.88 6.10 -41.25
C LYS A 497 -53.10 7.03 -41.18
N ASN A 498 -52.96 8.28 -41.62
CA ASN A 498 -54.06 9.25 -41.71
C ASN A 498 -54.93 9.03 -42.96
N LEU A 499 -54.35 8.60 -44.09
CA LEU A 499 -55.12 8.18 -45.27
C LEU A 499 -55.92 6.88 -45.05
N MET A 500 -55.48 5.97 -44.18
CA MET A 500 -56.25 4.76 -43.82
C MET A 500 -57.38 5.01 -42.81
N LYS A 501 -57.39 6.14 -42.08
CA LYS A 501 -58.44 6.47 -41.10
C LYS A 501 -59.60 7.30 -41.68
N SER A 502 -59.48 7.83 -42.90
CA SER A 502 -60.53 8.64 -43.54
C SER A 502 -61.58 7.83 -44.33
N ASN A 503 -61.37 6.53 -44.55
CA ASN A 503 -62.22 5.71 -45.44
C ASN A 503 -63.13 4.69 -44.73
N ASN A 504 -63.29 4.75 -43.41
CA ASN A 504 -64.16 3.83 -42.65
C ASN A 504 -65.16 4.58 -41.76
N HIS A 505 -65.99 5.42 -42.39
CA HIS A 505 -67.26 5.84 -41.81
C HIS A 505 -68.36 5.72 -42.87
N SER A 506 -68.92 4.51 -42.98
CA SER A 506 -70.36 4.38 -43.22
C SER A 506 -70.85 3.05 -42.65
N ASN A 507 -71.98 3.16 -41.96
CA ASN A 507 -73.03 2.16 -41.78
C ASN A 507 -73.19 1.45 -40.41
N VAL A 508 -74.45 1.54 -39.94
CA VAL A 508 -75.21 0.68 -38.99
C VAL A 508 -75.10 0.94 -37.47
N GLY A 509 -76.03 1.74 -36.94
CA GLY A 509 -77.30 1.23 -36.36
C GLY A 509 -77.29 0.45 -35.02
N SER A 510 -77.65 1.17 -33.94
CA SER A 510 -78.75 0.90 -32.97
C SER A 510 -78.66 -0.18 -31.85
N ILE A 511 -79.18 0.23 -30.67
CA ILE A 511 -79.89 -0.52 -29.59
C ILE A 511 -79.16 -0.76 -28.22
N THR A 512 -79.40 0.18 -27.30
CA THR A 512 -79.91 0.18 -25.89
C THR A 512 -79.44 -0.76 -24.73
N LYS A 513 -79.55 -0.15 -23.52
CA LYS A 513 -79.76 -0.63 -22.11
C LYS A 513 -78.55 -0.54 -21.16
N GLU A 514 -78.51 0.42 -20.21
CA GLU A 514 -79.11 0.43 -18.84
C GLU A 514 -78.45 -0.60 -17.90
N LEU A 515 -77.86 -0.31 -16.71
CA LEU A 515 -78.31 0.37 -15.46
C LEU A 515 -77.11 0.38 -14.41
N PRO A 516 -77.19 0.92 -13.16
CA PRO A 516 -76.24 1.92 -12.63
C PRO A 516 -75.78 1.75 -11.13
N ARG A 517 -75.18 2.83 -10.57
CA ARG A 517 -74.99 3.24 -9.13
C ARG A 517 -73.91 2.50 -8.32
N GLN A 518 -73.09 3.11 -7.46
CA GLN A 518 -73.28 4.12 -6.39
C GLN A 518 -72.04 5.05 -6.24
N LYS A 519 -72.15 6.38 -6.05
CA LYS A 519 -72.22 7.15 -4.75
C LYS A 519 -71.05 6.82 -3.80
N GLU A 520 -70.15 7.73 -3.39
CA GLU A 520 -70.33 8.97 -2.60
C GLU A 520 -69.05 9.84 -2.66
N THR A 521 -69.11 11.11 -3.10
CA THR A 521 -69.07 12.40 -2.34
C THR A 521 -67.72 12.74 -1.66
N HIS A 522 -66.95 13.71 -2.20
CA HIS A 522 -66.93 15.18 -1.94
C HIS A 522 -65.80 15.53 -0.94
N THR A 523 -64.98 16.60 -1.03
CA THR A 523 -65.10 18.00 -1.53
C THR A 523 -63.65 18.54 -1.62
N MET A 524 -63.13 19.16 -2.70
CA MET A 524 -63.12 20.62 -2.99
C MET A 524 -62.97 21.51 -1.73
N GLU A 525 -62.09 22.51 -1.62
CA GLU A 525 -61.89 23.64 -2.55
C GLU A 525 -60.73 24.56 -2.06
N LYS A 526 -60.01 25.20 -3.02
CA LYS A 526 -59.55 26.62 -3.15
C LYS A 526 -59.13 27.42 -1.88
N LYS A 527 -58.26 28.44 -1.87
CA LYS A 527 -57.56 29.39 -2.78
C LYS A 527 -56.60 30.16 -1.82
N ASN A 528 -55.31 30.40 -2.11
CA ASN A 528 -54.70 31.47 -2.92
C ASN A 528 -54.37 32.79 -2.17
N TYR A 529 -53.13 33.28 -2.42
CA TYR A 529 -52.48 34.58 -2.05
C TYR A 529 -52.25 34.87 -0.56
N GLY A 530 -51.18 35.53 -0.10
CA GLY A 530 -50.02 36.24 -0.65
C GLY A 530 -49.36 36.96 0.54
N GLN A 531 -48.08 36.73 0.82
CA GLN A 531 -46.97 37.70 0.73
C GLN A 531 -46.94 38.85 1.77
N LEU A 532 -45.73 39.10 2.31
CA LEU A 532 -45.24 40.23 3.14
C LEU A 532 -45.55 40.07 4.65
N GLU A 533 -44.71 40.38 5.64
CA GLU A 533 -43.43 41.10 5.82
C GLU A 533 -42.83 40.62 7.16
N ARG A 534 -41.53 40.28 7.24
CA ARG A 534 -40.48 41.02 7.98
C ARG A 534 -40.77 41.51 9.42
N ILE A 535 -39.87 41.04 10.31
CA ILE A 535 -39.16 41.73 11.42
C ILE A 535 -39.66 41.52 12.87
N SER A 536 -38.68 41.17 13.72
CA SER A 536 -38.57 41.46 15.18
C SER A 536 -39.44 40.58 16.08
N LYS A 537 -39.04 40.09 17.25
CA LYS A 537 -37.82 40.09 18.09
C LYS A 537 -38.16 39.13 19.24
N ASP A 538 -37.12 38.61 19.88
CA ASP A 538 -36.98 38.38 21.33
C ASP A 538 -38.01 37.56 22.13
N GLU A 539 -37.43 36.73 23.02
CA GLU A 539 -37.95 36.23 24.30
C GLU A 539 -39.03 35.15 24.29
N LYS A 540 -38.61 33.89 24.49
CA LYS A 540 -38.57 33.27 25.83
C LYS A 540 -37.76 31.98 25.86
#